data_AF-A0A9D2X2Z9-F1
#
_entry.id   AF-A0A9D2X2Z9-F1
#
_cell.length_a   1.000
_cell.length_b   1.000
_cell.length_c   1.000
_cell.angle_alpha   90.00
_cell.angle_beta   90.00
_cell.angle_gamma   90.00
#
_symmetry.space_group_name_H-M   'P 1'
#
loop_
_entity.id
_entity.type
_entity.pdbx_description
1 polymer ?
#
loop_
_entity_poly.entity_id
_entity_poly.type
_entity_poly.pdbx_seq_one_letter_code
_entity_poly.pdbx_strand_id
1 'polypeptide(L)' 'DEEHFCQQVAKRREMRQEFDKSLGSVRYVHVEREKVTQIVIYPKTYTVYFTMEPEMAITKKLRLVNKIKKMTADL' A
#
# COMPACT_ATOMS: atom_id res chain seq x y z
N ASP A 1 20.35 0.77 0.82
CA ASP A 1 19.18 -0.15 0.84
C ASP A 1 17.83 0.56 0.85
N GLU A 2 17.57 1.45 1.81
CA GLU A 2 16.28 2.16 1.89
C GLU A 2 15.98 3.06 0.68
N GLU A 3 16.96 3.81 0.18
CA GLU A 3 16.77 4.68 -0.99
C GLU A 3 16.39 3.88 -2.24
N HIS A 4 17.11 2.79 -2.51
CA HIS A 4 16.82 1.89 -3.62
C HIS A 4 15.41 1.26 -3.49
N PHE A 5 15.01 0.92 -2.26
CA PHE A 5 13.66 0.47 -1.98
C PHE A 5 12.62 1.55 -2.30
N CYS A 6 12.85 2.80 -1.86
CA CYS A 6 11.97 3.93 -2.15
C CYS A 6 11.84 4.19 -3.65
N GLN A 7 12.94 4.13 -4.41
CA GLN A 7 12.92 4.26 -5.88
C GLN A 7 12.07 3.16 -6.53
N GLN A 8 12.21 1.92 -6.07
CA GLN A 8 11.42 0.79 -6.55
C GLN A 8 9.92 0.96 -6.23
N VAL A 9 9.57 1.50 -5.05
CA VAL A 9 8.18 1.80 -4.68
C VAL A 9 7.61 2.92 -5.55
N ALA A 10 8.39 3.97 -5.82
CA ALA A 10 7.99 5.07 -6.69
C ALA A 10 7.72 4.59 -8.12
N LYS A 11 8.61 3.78 -8.70
CA LYS A 11 8.41 3.20 -10.03
C LYS A 11 7.14 2.36 -10.13
N ARG A 12 6.82 1.57 -9.09
CA ARG A 12 5.56 0.80 -9.05
C ARG A 12 4.33 1.71 -8.98
N ARG A 13 4.42 2.85 -8.27
CA ARG A 13 3.34 3.84 -8.23
C ARG A 13 3.08 4.42 -9.61
N GLU A 14 4.13 4.78 -10.34
CA GLU A 14 4.03 5.34 -11.70
C GLU A 14 3.38 4.34 -12.67
N MET A 15 3.91 3.12 -12.78
CA MET A 15 3.35 2.09 -13.66
C MET A 15 1.87 1.80 -13.35
N ARG A 16 1.49 1.82 -12.07
CA ARG A 16 0.10 1.62 -11.64
C ARG A 16 -0.82 2.77 -12.08
N GLN A 17 -0.33 4.01 -12.04
CA GLN A 17 -1.11 5.19 -12.42
C GLN A 17 -1.46 5.22 -13.91
N GLU A 18 -0.74 4.48 -14.76
CA GLU A 18 -1.09 4.32 -16.17
C GLU A 18 -2.51 3.74 -16.36
N PHE A 19 -2.97 2.93 -15.41
CA PHE A 19 -4.29 2.31 -15.44
C PHE A 19 -5.38 3.13 -14.73
N ASP A 20 -5.04 4.26 -14.08
CA ASP A 20 -6.01 5.03 -13.31
C ASP A 20 -7.14 5.58 -14.23
N LYS A 21 -6.86 5.87 -15.50
CA LYS A 21 -7.88 6.34 -16.47
C LYS A 21 -8.88 5.25 -16.86
N SER A 22 -8.45 3.99 -16.96
CA SER A 22 -9.29 2.89 -17.43
C SER A 22 -9.96 2.12 -16.29
N LEU A 23 -9.28 1.96 -15.15
CA LEU A 23 -9.72 1.14 -14.02
C LEU A 23 -10.04 1.97 -12.76
N GLY A 24 -9.76 3.27 -12.78
CA GLY A 24 -9.85 4.14 -11.61
C GLY A 24 -8.63 4.04 -10.69
N SER A 25 -8.48 5.02 -9.79
CA SER A 25 -7.33 5.08 -8.89
C SER A 25 -7.33 3.97 -7.85
N VAL A 26 -6.19 3.26 -7.74
CA VAL A 26 -6.01 2.22 -6.72
C VAL A 26 -5.95 2.85 -5.33
N ARG A 27 -6.77 2.32 -4.41
CA ARG A 27 -6.87 2.79 -3.02
C ARG A 27 -5.85 2.16 -2.09
N TYR A 28 -5.54 0.88 -2.30
CA TYR A 28 -4.53 0.12 -1.55
C TYR A 28 -4.18 -1.16 -2.29
N VAL A 29 -3.01 -1.71 -2.00
CA VAL A 29 -2.54 -3.02 -2.46
C VAL A 29 -2.25 -3.87 -1.24
N HIS A 30 -2.66 -5.13 -1.29
CA HIS A 30 -2.42 -6.12 -0.24
C HIS A 30 -1.82 -7.35 -0.89
N VAL A 31 -0.57 -7.66 -0.53
CA VAL A 31 0.17 -8.81 -1.03
C VAL A 31 0.45 -9.73 0.14
N GLU A 32 -0.01 -10.97 0.03
CA GLU A 32 0.35 -12.05 0.95
C GLU A 32 1.52 -12.84 0.36
N ARG A 33 2.56 -13.04 1.16
CA ARG A 33 3.66 -13.96 0.87
C ARG A 33 3.76 -14.94 2.02
N GLU A 34 4.32 -16.11 1.75
CA GLU A 34 4.54 -17.18 2.74
C GLU A 34 5.13 -16.65 4.06
N LYS A 35 6.05 -15.68 3.99
CA LYS A 35 6.78 -15.16 5.15
C LYS A 35 6.39 -13.75 5.59
N VAL A 36 5.62 -13.02 4.79
CA VAL A 36 5.33 -11.61 5.07
C VAL A 36 4.08 -11.14 4.34
N THR A 37 3.24 -10.36 5.01
CA THR A 37 2.21 -9.56 4.34
C THR A 37 2.75 -8.17 4.08
N GLN A 38 2.59 -7.67 2.86
CA GLN A 38 2.94 -6.31 2.46
C GLN A 38 1.65 -5.54 2.14
N ILE A 39 1.49 -4.36 2.72
CA ILE A 39 0.36 -3.49 2.47
C ILE A 39 0.87 -2.13 2.03
N VAL A 40 0.31 -1.65 0.90
CA VAL A 40 0.62 -0.33 0.35
C VAL A 40 -0.66 0.48 0.26
N ILE A 41 -0.67 1.69 0.83
CA ILE A 41 -1.81 2.60 0.80
C ILE A 41 -1.38 3.88 0.08
N TYR A 42 -2.26 4.40 -0.77
CA TYR A 42 -1.98 5.55 -1.62
C TYR A 42 -2.89 6.73 -1.23
N PRO A 43 -2.53 7.52 -0.20
CA PRO A 43 -3.07 8.86 -0.03
C PRO A 43 -2.66 9.78 -1.20
N LYS A 44 -3.16 11.03 -1.26
CA LYS A 44 -3.05 11.85 -2.47
C LYS A 44 -1.59 12.11 -2.83
N THR A 45 -0.79 12.56 -1.86
CA THR A 45 0.60 12.96 -2.15
C THR A 45 1.61 11.89 -1.75
N TYR A 46 1.34 11.11 -0.71
CA TYR A 46 2.28 10.12 -0.16
C TYR A 46 1.98 8.67 -0.57
N THR A 47 2.92 7.78 -0.24
CA THR A 47 2.74 6.33 -0.29
C THR A 47 3.08 5.77 1.09
N VAL A 48 2.15 5.07 1.71
CA VAL A 48 2.37 4.40 2.98
C VAL A 48 2.62 2.93 2.71
N TYR A 49 3.80 2.45 3.07
CA TYR A 49 4.20 1.06 2.93
C TYR A 49 4.47 0.48 4.30
N PHE A 50 3.90 -0.69 4.60
CA PHE A 50 4.19 -1.41 5.83
C PHE A 50 4.06 -2.92 5.65
N THR A 51 4.77 -3.65 6.51
CA THR A 51 4.80 -5.11 6.53
C THR A 51 4.29 -5.64 7.87
N MET A 52 3.75 -6.85 7.84
CA MET A 52 3.31 -7.56 9.05
C MET A 52 3.44 -9.08 8.88
N GLU A 53 3.32 -9.79 9.99
CA GLU A 53 3.28 -11.25 10.01
C GLU A 53 2.10 -11.80 9.18
N PRO A 54 2.33 -12.87 8.40
CA PRO A 54 1.33 -13.41 7.48
C PRO A 54 0.13 -14.05 8.19
N GLU A 55 0.34 -14.64 9.37
CA GLU A 55 -0.67 -15.42 10.10
C GLU A 55 -1.77 -14.57 10.77
N MET A 56 -1.68 -13.24 10.68
CA MET A 56 -2.68 -12.37 11.28
C MET A 56 -4.05 -12.50 10.58
N ALA A 57 -5.13 -12.49 11.36
CA ALA A 57 -6.49 -12.54 10.81
C ALA A 57 -6.77 -11.37 9.85
N ILE A 58 -7.38 -11.67 8.68
CA ILE A 58 -7.66 -10.68 7.63
C ILE A 58 -8.48 -9.49 8.12
N THR A 59 -9.41 -9.70 9.05
CA THR A 59 -10.23 -8.64 9.66
C THR A 59 -9.37 -7.63 10.41
N LYS A 60 -8.30 -8.07 11.08
CA LYS A 60 -7.35 -7.21 11.78
C LYS A 60 -6.50 -6.41 10.78
N LYS A 61 -6.07 -7.05 9.68
CA LYS A 61 -5.36 -6.38 8.57
C LYS A 61 -6.20 -5.26 7.96
N LEU A 62 -7.48 -5.54 7.67
CA LEU A 62 -8.43 -4.55 7.13
C LEU A 62 -8.72 -3.40 8.12
N ARG A 63 -8.82 -3.67 9.42
CA ARG A 63 -8.95 -2.62 10.44
C ARG A 63 -7.73 -1.69 10.44
N LEU A 64 -6.53 -2.23 10.30
CA LEU A 64 -5.29 -1.44 10.16
C LEU A 64 -5.32 -0.57 8.90
N VAL A 65 -5.67 -1.15 7.74
CA VAL A 65 -5.80 -0.40 6.48
C VAL A 65 -6.76 0.77 6.63
N ASN A 66 -7.94 0.54 7.21
CA ASN A 66 -8.94 1.59 7.40
C ASN A 66 -8.48 2.66 8.40
N LYS A 67 -7.76 2.27 9.46
CA LYS A 67 -7.19 3.23 10.42
C LYS A 67 -6.15 4.13 9.74
N ILE A 68 -5.24 3.55 8.96
CA ILE A 68 -4.20 4.31 8.25
C ILE A 68 -4.84 5.24 7.21
N LYS A 69 -5.80 4.75 6.41
CA LYS A 69 -6.53 5.59 5.45
C LYS A 69 -7.17 6.81 6.10
N LYS A 70 -7.71 6.68 7.30
CA LYS A 70 -8.27 7.81 8.06
C LYS A 70 -7.19 8.76 8.55
N MET A 71 -6.07 8.24 9.07
CA MET A 71 -4.95 9.05 9.55
C MET A 71 -4.24 9.82 8.42
N THR A 72 -4.29 9.29 7.20
CA THR A 72 -3.64 9.89 6.03
C THR A 72 -4.65 10.50 5.06
N ALA A 73 -5.87 10.81 5.49
CA ALA A 73 -6.92 11.34 4.62
C ALA A 73 -6.57 12.74 4.09
N ASP A 74 -5.88 13.53 4.90
CA ASP A 74 -5.48 14.92 4.61
C ASP A 74 -4.05 15.02 4.04
N LEU A 75 -3.42 13.87 3.75
CA LEU A 75 -2.09 13.74 3.17
C LEU A 75 -2.15 13.44 1.65
#